data_AF-A0AAW6MAT9-F1
#
_entry.id   AF-A0AAW6MAT9-F1
#
_cell.length_a   1.000
_cell.length_b   1.000
_cell.length_c   1.000
_cell.angle_alpha   90.00
_cell.angle_beta   90.00
_cell.angle_gamma   90.00
#
_symmetry.space_group_name_H-M   'P 1'
#
loop_
_entity.id
_entity.type
_entity.pdbx_description
1 polymer ?
#
loop_
_entity_poly.entity_id
_entity_poly.type
_entity_poly.pdbx_seq_one_letter_code
_entity_poly.pdbx_strand_id
1 'polypeptide(L)'
;LFTDIDRLARIVNNPKYPVQFIFAGKAHPNDGAGQGLIKQIVEISRRPEFLGKIIFLENYDMDLARHLISGVDIWMNTHTRLAEASGTSGEKELMNGVLNFS
;
A
#
# COMPACT_ATOMS: atom_id res chain seq x y z
N LEU A 1 6.78 7.46 3.06
CA LEU A 1 6.61 7.41 1.58
C LEU A 1 6.27 8.79 1.02
N PHE A 2 5.19 9.43 1.48
CA PHE A 2 4.67 10.68 0.92
C PHE A 2 5.36 11.98 1.42
N THR A 3 6.47 11.85 2.14
CA THR A 3 7.26 12.99 2.64
C THR A 3 8.16 13.60 1.56
N ASP A 4 8.51 12.84 0.53
CA ASP A 4 9.33 13.26 -0.61
C ASP A 4 8.64 12.81 -1.92
N ILE A 5 7.79 13.69 -2.44
CA ILE A 5 6.96 13.43 -3.62
C ILE A 5 7.80 13.32 -4.89
N ASP A 6 8.88 14.11 -5.00
CA ASP A 6 9.76 14.09 -6.18
C ASP A 6 10.53 12.78 -6.28
N ARG A 7 10.99 12.24 -5.15
CA ARG A 7 11.56 10.89 -5.12
C ARG A 7 10.53 9.83 -5.47
N LEU A 8 9.31 9.92 -4.94
CA LEU A 8 8.24 8.98 -5.27
C LEU A 8 7.92 8.99 -6.78
N ALA A 9 7.81 10.18 -7.38
CA ALA A 9 7.56 10.36 -8.81
C ALA A 9 8.65 9.71 -9.68
N ARG A 10 9.92 9.85 -9.29
CA ARG A 10 11.05 9.19 -10.00
C ARG A 10 11.00 7.67 -9.92
N ILE A 11 10.56 7.12 -8.79
CA ILE A 11 10.47 5.66 -8.60
C ILE A 11 9.37 5.09 -9.47
N VAL A 12 8.15 5.63 -9.38
CA VAL A 12 6.98 5.04 -10.06
C VAL A 12 6.98 5.27 -11.57
N ASN A 13 7.67 6.32 -12.05
CA ASN A 13 7.80 6.65 -13.48
C ASN A 13 9.13 6.20 -14.10
N ASN A 14 9.89 5.32 -13.44
CA ASN A 14 11.09 4.76 -14.04
C ASN A 14 10.72 3.91 -15.29
N PRO A 15 11.22 4.24 -16.49
CA PRO A 15 10.82 3.57 -17.72
C PRO A 15 11.33 2.13 -17.83
N LYS A 16 12.40 1.79 -17.10
CA LYS A 16 13.00 0.45 -17.11
C LYS A 16 12.46 -0.44 -15.99
N TYR A 17 12.15 0.16 -14.85
CA TYR A 17 11.68 -0.53 -13.64
C TYR A 17 10.50 0.22 -13.00
N PRO A 18 9.33 0.27 -13.66
CA PRO A 18 8.18 0.99 -13.13
C PRO A 18 7.65 0.28 -11.88
N VAL A 19 7.28 1.05 -10.87
CA VAL A 19 6.70 0.54 -9.61
C VAL A 19 5.24 0.99 -9.50
N GLN A 20 4.37 0.08 -9.07
CA GLN A 20 3.00 0.39 -8.70
C GLN A 20 2.80 0.15 -7.21
N PHE A 21 2.15 1.10 -6.54
CA PHE A 21 1.74 0.96 -5.16
C PHE A 21 0.24 0.75 -5.08
N ILE A 22 -0.15 -0.36 -4.45
CA ILE A 22 -1.56 -0.67 -4.16
C ILE A 22 -1.75 -0.51 -2.65
N PHE A 23 -2.66 0.37 -2.27
CA PHE A 23 -3.10 0.57 -0.91
C PHE A 23 -4.52 0.03 -0.77
N ALA A 24 -4.81 -0.62 0.34
CA ALA A 24 -6.18 -1.03 0.67
C ALA A 24 -6.38 -0.96 2.18
N GLY A 25 -7.55 -0.52 2.62
CA GLY A 25 -7.85 -0.43 4.04
C GLY A 25 -9.08 0.39 4.37
N LYS A 26 -9.46 0.35 5.64
CA LYS A 26 -10.55 1.12 6.23
C LYS A 26 -10.02 1.81 7.48
N ALA A 27 -10.35 3.07 7.67
CA ALA A 27 -10.12 3.77 8.93
C ALA A 27 -11.39 3.71 9.78
N HIS A 28 -11.23 3.57 11.10
CA HIS A 28 -12.36 3.63 12.00
C HIS A 28 -12.99 5.05 11.98
N PRO A 29 -14.31 5.21 12.16
CA PRO A 29 -14.96 6.54 12.14
C PRO A 29 -14.38 7.56 13.14
N ASN A 30 -13.85 7.07 14.27
CA ASN A 30 -13.22 7.91 15.29
C ASN A 30 -11.68 8.03 15.14
N ASP A 31 -11.09 7.40 14.13
CA ASP A 31 -9.66 7.50 13.83
C ASP A 31 -9.42 8.60 12.78
N GLY A 32 -9.36 9.85 13.24
CA GLY A 32 -9.13 11.01 12.38
C GLY A 32 -7.77 10.98 11.69
N ALA A 33 -6.75 10.37 12.31
CA ALA A 33 -5.42 10.25 11.74
C ALA A 33 -5.41 9.26 10.56
N GLY A 34 -6.01 8.08 10.74
CA GLY A 34 -6.17 7.09 9.67
C GLY A 34 -7.00 7.61 8.50
N GLN A 35 -8.09 8.34 8.77
CA GLN A 35 -8.89 8.99 7.73
C GLN A 35 -8.09 10.06 6.97
N GLY A 36 -7.31 10.87 7.69
CA GLY A 36 -6.42 11.86 7.09
C GLY A 36 -5.37 11.23 6.18
N LEU A 37 -4.79 10.10 6.60
CA LEU A 37 -3.82 9.35 5.79
C LEU A 37 -4.45 8.79 4.52
N ILE A 38 -5.63 8.15 4.61
CA ILE A 38 -6.35 7.64 3.43
C ILE A 38 -6.65 8.79 2.46
N LYS A 39 -7.14 9.92 2.98
CA LYS A 39 -7.40 11.12 2.18
C LYS A 39 -6.14 11.61 1.46
N GLN A 40 -5.01 11.69 2.16
CA GLN A 40 -3.74 12.09 1.57
C GLN A 40 -3.30 11.14 0.44
N ILE A 41 -3.45 9.82 0.63
CA ILE A 41 -3.11 8.81 -0.39
C ILE A 41 -3.96 9.03 -1.65
N VAL A 42 -5.28 9.20 -1.48
CA VAL A 42 -6.23 9.40 -2.59
C VAL A 42 -5.97 10.73 -3.31
N GLU A 43 -5.63 11.79 -2.60
CA GLU A 43 -5.28 13.07 -3.21
C GLU A 43 -3.99 12.97 -4.05
N ILE A 44 -2.98 12.27 -3.55
CA ILE A 44 -1.73 12.04 -4.27
C ILE A 44 -1.95 11.13 -5.49
N SER A 45 -2.74 10.06 -5.35
CA SER A 45 -3.00 9.12 -6.44
C SER A 45 -3.72 9.76 -7.64
N ARG A 46 -4.41 10.89 -7.43
CA ARG A 46 -5.12 11.64 -8.47
C ARG A 46 -4.24 12.64 -9.21
N ARG A 47 -2.99 12.89 -8.79
CA ARG A 47 -2.11 13.81 -9.52
C ARG A 47 -1.67 13.18 -10.85
N PRO A 48 -1.50 13.97 -11.92
CA PRO A 48 -1.18 13.45 -13.26
C PRO A 48 0.02 12.50 -13.29
N GLU A 49 1.06 12.82 -12.52
CA GLU A 49 2.31 12.04 -12.44
C GLU A 49 2.19 10.69 -11.70
N PHE A 50 1.06 10.45 -11.02
CA PHE A 50 0.80 9.23 -10.23
C PHE A 50 -0.37 8.39 -10.75
N LEU A 51 -1.07 8.86 -11.80
CA LEU A 51 -2.22 8.16 -12.36
C LEU A 51 -1.84 6.75 -12.83
N GLY A 52 -2.59 5.76 -12.36
CA GLY A 52 -2.35 4.35 -12.65
C GLY A 52 -1.08 3.77 -12.03
N LYS A 53 -0.41 4.51 -11.13
CA LYS A 53 0.80 4.08 -10.40
C LYS A 53 0.57 3.96 -8.90
N ILE A 54 -0.27 4.81 -8.35
CA ILE A 54 -0.72 4.73 -6.96
C ILE A 54 -2.21 4.43 -7.02
N ILE A 55 -2.63 3.29 -6.48
CA ILE A 55 -4.00 2.82 -6.53
C ILE A 55 -4.48 2.62 -5.10
N PHE A 56 -5.61 3.23 -4.75
CA PHE A 56 -6.29 2.97 -3.49
C PHE A 56 -7.53 2.12 -3.75
N LEU A 57 -7.60 0.95 -3.12
CA LEU A 57 -8.73 0.03 -3.21
C LEU A 57 -9.57 0.16 -1.94
N GLU A 58 -10.77 0.69 -2.12
CA GLU A 58 -11.74 0.83 -1.05
C GLU A 58 -12.31 -0.53 -0.65
N ASN A 59 -12.97 -0.56 0.50
CA ASN A 59 -13.76 -1.70 0.95
C ASN A 59 -12.98 -3.02 1.13
N TYR A 60 -11.70 -2.96 1.51
CA TYR A 60 -10.90 -4.14 1.82
C TYR A 60 -11.64 -5.15 2.69
N ASP A 61 -11.75 -6.38 2.16
CA ASP A 61 -12.40 -7.53 2.74
C ASP A 61 -11.61 -8.81 2.39
N MET A 62 -12.14 -9.97 2.76
CA MET A 62 -11.43 -11.24 2.56
C MET A 62 -11.31 -11.62 1.08
N ASP A 63 -12.27 -11.26 0.24
CA ASP A 63 -12.22 -11.60 -1.18
C ASP A 63 -11.18 -10.73 -1.89
N LEU A 64 -11.15 -9.42 -1.60
CA LEU A 64 -10.10 -8.55 -2.11
C LEU A 64 -8.72 -8.97 -1.59
N ALA A 65 -8.61 -9.33 -0.30
CA ALA A 65 -7.37 -9.80 0.29
C ALA A 65 -6.81 -11.03 -0.43
N ARG A 66 -7.67 -11.99 -0.79
CA ARG A 66 -7.26 -13.20 -1.53
C ARG A 66 -6.58 -12.84 -2.85
N HIS A 67 -7.17 -11.92 -3.61
CA HIS A 67 -6.62 -11.50 -4.91
C HIS A 67 -5.31 -10.72 -4.75
N LEU A 68 -5.24 -9.85 -3.74
CA LEU A 68 -4.04 -9.04 -3.49
C LEU A 68 -2.86 -9.89 -3.05
N ILE A 69 -3.06 -10.76 -2.06
CA ILE A 69 -1.98 -11.58 -1.49
C ILE A 69 -1.35 -12.51 -2.54
N SER A 70 -2.12 -13.04 -3.50
CA SER A 70 -1.59 -13.86 -4.59
C SER A 70 -1.09 -13.07 -5.81
N GLY A 71 -1.42 -11.77 -5.89
CA GLY A 71 -1.26 -10.98 -7.10
C GLY A 71 -0.16 -9.91 -7.04
N VAL A 72 0.38 -9.63 -5.85
CA VAL A 72 1.49 -8.68 -5.68
C VAL A 72 2.84 -9.37 -5.84
N ASP A 73 3.84 -8.64 -6.32
CA ASP A 73 5.23 -9.11 -6.34
C ASP A 73 5.91 -8.97 -4.97
N ILE A 74 5.57 -7.89 -4.26
CA ILE A 74 6.14 -7.52 -2.96
C ILE A 74 5.01 -7.05 -2.05
N TRP A 75 5.03 -7.53 -0.81
CA TRP A 75 4.11 -7.09 0.22
C TRP A 75 4.85 -6.34 1.33
N MET A 76 4.33 -5.18 1.69
CA MET A 76 5.01 -4.25 2.59
C MET A 76 4.43 -4.30 4.01
N ASN A 77 5.30 -4.50 4.98
CA ASN A 77 5.00 -4.45 6.41
C ASN A 77 5.79 -3.30 7.07
N THR A 78 5.32 -2.06 6.94
CA THR A 78 6.05 -0.88 7.44
C THR A 78 5.51 -0.35 8.77
N HIS A 79 5.18 -1.23 9.71
CA HIS A 79 4.69 -0.81 11.02
C HIS A 79 5.83 -0.24 11.88
N THR A 80 5.50 0.70 12.76
CA THR A 80 6.46 1.17 13.76
C THR A 80 6.88 0.00 14.65
N ARG A 81 8.18 -0.19 14.83
CA ARG A 81 8.73 -1.26 15.67
C ARG A 81 8.08 -1.24 17.07
N LEU A 82 7.75 -2.42 17.60
CA LEU A 82 7.01 -2.63 18.86
C LEU A 82 5.52 -2.25 18.83
N ALA A 83 5.00 -1.69 17.73
CA ALA A 83 3.57 -1.36 17.59
C ALA A 83 2.76 -2.45 16.87
N GLU A 84 3.42 -3.46 16.30
CA GLU A 84 2.79 -4.67 15.74
C GLU A 84 3.20 -5.88 16.59
N ALA A 85 2.22 -6.67 17.03
CA ALA A 85 2.46 -7.85 17.85
C ALA A 85 2.88 -9.08 17.01
N SER A 86 2.29 -9.26 15.83
CA SER A 86 2.61 -10.36 14.90
C SER A 86 2.50 -9.89 13.46
N GLY A 87 1.29 -9.87 12.89
CA GLY A 87 1.06 -9.52 11.48
C GLY A 87 0.80 -10.75 10.61
N THR A 88 -0.45 -11.23 10.61
CA THR A 88 -0.81 -12.47 9.88
C THR A 88 -0.90 -12.30 8.36
N SER A 89 -0.90 -11.06 7.85
CA SER A 89 -0.87 -10.80 6.42
C SER A 89 0.47 -11.18 5.79
N GLY A 90 1.58 -10.88 6.46
CA GLY A 90 2.92 -11.29 6.00
C GLY A 90 3.10 -12.80 5.99
N GLU A 91 2.52 -13.51 6.98
CA GLU A 91 2.51 -14.97 7.01
C GLU A 91 1.78 -15.57 5.79
N LYS A 92 0.59 -15.04 5.45
CA LYS A 92 -0.20 -15.50 4.30
C LYS A 92 0.52 -15.28 2.98
N GLU A 93 1.23 -14.17 2.89
CA GLU A 93 1.91 -13.71 1.70
C GLU A 93 3.15 -14.55 1.38
N LEU A 94 3.94 -14.88 2.41
CA LEU A 94 5.01 -15.87 2.30
C LEU A 94 4.50 -17.25 1.84
N MET A 95 3.33 -17.68 2.31
CA MET A 95 2.71 -18.93 1.85
C MET A 95 2.27 -18.89 0.38
N ASN A 96 2.10 -17.70 -0.20
CA ASN A 96 1.76 -17.51 -1.62
C ASN A 96 3.01 -17.29 -2.49
N GLY A 97 4.22 -17.40 -1.94
CA GLY A 97 5.48 -17.24 -2.69
C GLY A 97 5.81 -15.80 -3.06
N VAL A 98 5.16 -14.84 -2.42
CA VAL A 98 5.44 -13.42 -2.57
C VAL A 98 6.59 -13.02 -1.64
N LEU A 99 7.27 -11.93 -1.97
CA LEU A 99 8.34 -11.38 -1.16
C LEU A 99 7.81 -10.42 -0.08
N ASN A 100 8.00 -10.79 1.19
CA ASN A 100 7.74 -9.89 2.30
C ASN A 100 8.87 -8.86 2.43
N PHE A 101 8.51 -7.59 2.56
CA PHE A 101 9.44 -6.49 2.83
C PHE A 101 9.01 -5.69 4.06
N SER A 102 9.76 -5.81 5.16
CA SER A 102 9.48 -5.20 6.47
C SER A 102 10.61 -4.30 6.96
#